data_AF-A0A2U1JBN2-F1
#
_entry.id   AF-A0A2U1JBN2-F1
#
_cell.length_a   1.000
_cell.length_b   1.000
_cell.length_c   1.000
_cell.angle_alpha   90.00
_cell.angle_beta   90.00
_cell.angle_gamma   90.00
#
_symmetry.space_group_name_H-M   'P 1'
#
loop_
_entity.id
_entity.type
_entity.pdbx_description
1 polymer ?
#
loop_
_entity_poly.entity_id
_entity_poly.type
_entity_poly.pdbx_seq_one_letter_code
_entity_poly.pdbx_strand_id
1 'polypeptide(L)'
;MYSPKVYYFCSCGLSNDSNEPEPQNQISENIVNGLDQDTLIFKKYPLQHLYYCEKCDEIKCEKCVFNEPAVYYCSNCLFEVPSASVRSENNRCGRNCYECPICTQILMVVEGDSKKPNSLGHGTSDTIIEKAYWLQCSVCSWESKEIGWEFSRPTGLSGQISELKYPDLQKKEFERLVTHFETIQQNSKNEADINLLDRQGYLKKQRLQGYGFGSRLFGTNISKQVNAMKDIKEGLDDSKTSLGSLDKPYKAITCLPEDSSSMVHLSQLSDGDSG
;
A
#
# COMPACT_ATOMS: atom_id res chain seq x y z
N MET A 1 2.17 -46.02 18.62
CA MET A 1 0.69 -46.11 18.75
C MET A 1 0.07 -45.09 17.81
N TYR A 2 -0.69 -45.53 16.80
CA TYR A 2 -1.48 -44.62 15.97
C TYR A 2 -2.82 -44.36 16.67
N SER A 3 -3.08 -43.11 17.05
CA SER A 3 -4.41 -42.69 17.52
C SER A 3 -5.33 -42.50 16.31
N PRO A 4 -6.55 -43.04 16.29
CA PRO A 4 -7.50 -42.76 15.23
C PRO A 4 -7.80 -41.25 15.17
N LYS A 5 -7.80 -40.69 13.96
CA LYS A 5 -8.11 -39.27 13.72
C LYS A 5 -9.49 -39.16 13.06
N VAL A 6 -10.37 -38.38 13.66
CA VAL A 6 -11.69 -38.05 13.11
C VAL A 6 -11.58 -36.75 12.31
N TYR A 7 -12.14 -36.76 11.10
CA TYR A 7 -12.20 -35.60 10.23
C TYR A 7 -13.66 -35.32 9.85
N TYR A 8 -13.97 -34.05 9.68
CA TYR A 8 -15.31 -33.58 9.33
C TYR A 8 -15.27 -32.96 7.94
N PHE A 9 -16.34 -33.17 7.19
CA PHE A 9 -16.49 -32.61 5.85
C PHE A 9 -17.12 -31.22 5.92
N CYS A 10 -16.58 -30.27 5.17
CA CYS A 10 -17.20 -28.96 4.96
C CYS A 10 -17.67 -28.82 3.49
N SER A 11 -18.92 -28.41 3.31
CA SER A 11 -19.59 -28.30 2.00
C SER A 11 -19.15 -27.09 1.15
N CYS A 12 -18.02 -26.46 1.46
CA CYS A 12 -17.54 -25.25 0.78
C CYS A 12 -17.49 -25.43 -0.75
N GLY A 13 -18.08 -24.48 -1.49
CA GLY A 13 -18.07 -24.46 -2.97
C GLY A 13 -18.98 -25.50 -3.65
N LEU A 14 -19.84 -26.20 -2.90
CA LEU A 14 -20.98 -26.92 -3.47
C LEU A 14 -22.14 -25.93 -3.47
N SER A 15 -22.42 -25.32 -4.61
CA SER A 15 -23.54 -24.41 -4.78
C SER A 15 -24.84 -25.18 -4.48
N ASN A 16 -25.44 -24.96 -3.30
CA ASN A 16 -26.82 -25.36 -3.06
C ASN A 16 -27.73 -24.37 -3.80
N ASP A 17 -27.94 -24.63 -5.08
CA ASP A 17 -28.99 -24.00 -5.86
C ASP A 17 -30.31 -24.72 -5.52
N SER A 18 -30.76 -24.64 -4.25
CA SER A 18 -32.02 -25.21 -3.78
C SER A 18 -32.45 -24.57 -2.47
N ASN A 19 -33.47 -23.72 -2.54
CA ASN A 19 -34.30 -23.36 -1.40
C ASN A 19 -35.09 -24.60 -0.95
N GLU A 20 -34.62 -25.36 0.03
CA GLU A 20 -35.47 -26.30 0.78
C GLU A 20 -34.92 -26.49 2.21
N PRO A 21 -35.77 -26.38 3.25
CA PRO A 21 -35.32 -26.56 4.63
C PRO A 21 -35.66 -27.99 5.09
N GLU A 22 -34.69 -28.92 5.13
CA GLU A 22 -34.81 -30.14 5.95
C GLU A 22 -33.49 -30.95 6.06
N PRO A 23 -33.39 -31.92 7.00
CA PRO A 23 -32.65 -31.78 8.24
C PRO A 23 -31.23 -32.34 8.19
N GLN A 24 -30.51 -31.99 9.26
CA GLN A 24 -29.14 -32.33 9.63
C GLN A 24 -28.73 -33.79 9.31
N ASN A 25 -27.50 -33.93 8.82
CA ASN A 25 -26.65 -35.15 8.83
C ASN A 25 -26.78 -36.20 7.72
N GLN A 26 -27.32 -35.86 6.54
CA GLN A 26 -27.15 -36.74 5.37
C GLN A 26 -26.53 -35.95 4.22
N ILE A 27 -25.21 -35.78 4.26
CA ILE A 27 -24.45 -35.68 3.01
C ILE A 27 -24.75 -37.00 2.30
N SER A 28 -25.64 -36.96 1.30
CA SER A 28 -25.99 -38.14 0.54
C SER A 28 -24.71 -38.74 -0.02
N GLU A 29 -24.50 -40.05 0.18
CA GLU A 29 -23.33 -40.79 -0.33
C GLU A 29 -23.06 -40.47 -1.82
N ASN A 30 -24.12 -40.12 -2.55
CA ASN A 30 -24.12 -39.66 -3.93
C ASN A 30 -23.27 -38.41 -4.22
N ILE A 31 -23.17 -37.43 -3.31
CA ILE A 31 -22.34 -36.21 -3.52
C ILE A 31 -20.85 -36.53 -3.32
N VAL A 32 -20.54 -37.40 -2.35
CA VAL A 32 -19.17 -37.87 -2.10
C VAL A 32 -18.69 -38.76 -3.24
N ASN A 33 -19.56 -39.60 -3.79
CA ASN A 33 -19.22 -40.51 -4.88
C ASN A 33 -18.98 -39.83 -6.24
N GLY A 34 -19.45 -38.59 -6.42
CA GLY A 34 -19.25 -37.80 -7.64
C GLY A 34 -18.05 -36.84 -7.62
N LEU A 35 -17.41 -36.66 -6.46
CA LEU A 35 -16.23 -35.83 -6.30
C LEU A 35 -14.96 -36.68 -6.46
N ASP A 36 -14.01 -36.18 -7.24
CA ASP A 36 -12.69 -36.81 -7.34
C ASP A 36 -12.06 -36.96 -5.93
N GLN A 37 -11.37 -38.07 -5.67
CA GLN A 37 -10.81 -38.41 -4.36
C GLN A 37 -9.91 -37.30 -3.83
N ASP A 38 -9.18 -36.64 -4.72
CA ASP A 38 -8.34 -35.50 -4.41
C ASP A 38 -9.15 -34.33 -3.85
N THR A 39 -10.32 -34.03 -4.43
CA THR A 39 -11.19 -32.94 -3.98
C THR A 39 -11.79 -33.21 -2.59
N LEU A 40 -12.07 -34.47 -2.27
CA LEU A 40 -12.61 -34.88 -0.97
C LEU A 40 -11.58 -34.73 0.15
N ILE A 41 -10.29 -34.95 -0.12
CA ILE A 41 -9.22 -34.76 0.85
C ILE A 41 -9.13 -33.30 1.26
N PHE A 42 -9.25 -32.36 0.31
CA PHE A 42 -9.18 -30.91 0.58
C PHE A 42 -10.43 -30.31 1.25
N LYS A 43 -11.49 -31.11 1.46
CA LYS A 43 -12.71 -30.70 2.16
C LYS A 43 -12.89 -31.35 3.53
N LYS A 44 -11.91 -32.13 3.99
CA LYS A 44 -11.89 -32.76 5.31
C LYS A 44 -10.99 -31.98 6.26
N TYR A 45 -11.52 -31.60 7.41
CA TYR A 45 -10.82 -30.78 8.40
C TYR A 45 -10.87 -31.45 9.79
N PRO A 46 -9.82 -31.31 10.62
CA PRO A 46 -9.91 -31.65 12.03
C PRO A 46 -10.92 -30.70 12.71
N LEU A 47 -11.60 -31.17 13.77
CA LEU A 47 -12.57 -30.35 14.51
C LEU A 47 -12.00 -29.00 14.97
N GLN A 48 -10.71 -28.94 15.30
CA GLN A 48 -10.00 -27.76 15.80
C GLN A 48 -9.88 -26.61 14.78
N HIS A 49 -10.07 -26.89 13.48
CA HIS A 49 -9.99 -25.91 12.39
C HIS A 49 -11.38 -25.55 11.82
N LEU A 50 -12.43 -25.86 12.57
CA LEU A 50 -13.81 -25.68 12.16
C LEU A 50 -14.51 -24.71 13.11
N TYR A 51 -15.40 -23.90 12.53
CA TYR A 51 -16.24 -22.94 13.21
C TYR A 51 -17.69 -23.41 13.18
N TYR A 52 -18.45 -23.11 14.23
CA TYR A 52 -19.90 -23.33 14.24
C TYR A 52 -20.62 -22.02 13.91
N CYS A 53 -21.51 -22.04 12.91
CA CYS A 53 -22.34 -20.89 12.57
C CYS A 53 -23.73 -21.04 13.20
N GLU A 54 -24.02 -20.26 14.23
CA GLU A 54 -25.33 -20.27 14.92
C GLU A 54 -26.51 -19.83 14.01
N LYS A 55 -26.24 -19.10 12.92
CA LYS A 55 -27.30 -18.67 12.00
C LYS A 55 -27.70 -19.74 10.99
N CYS A 56 -26.78 -20.64 10.65
CA CYS A 56 -26.98 -21.68 9.64
C CYS A 56 -27.13 -23.07 10.26
N ASP A 57 -26.85 -23.21 11.56
CA ASP A 57 -26.71 -24.49 12.27
C ASP A 57 -25.81 -25.49 11.53
N GLU A 58 -24.71 -24.99 10.96
CA GLU A 58 -23.77 -25.78 10.15
C GLU A 58 -22.32 -25.45 10.52
N ILE A 59 -21.46 -26.44 10.41
CA ILE A 59 -20.01 -26.30 10.57
C ILE A 59 -19.38 -25.66 9.32
N LYS A 60 -18.55 -24.64 9.52
CA LYS A 60 -17.83 -23.90 8.48
C LYS A 60 -16.32 -24.08 8.65
N CYS A 61 -15.59 -24.33 7.57
CA CYS A 61 -14.13 -24.33 7.58
C CYS A 61 -13.56 -22.91 7.49
N GLU A 62 -12.26 -22.76 7.70
CA GLU A 62 -11.51 -21.49 7.54
C GLU A 62 -11.74 -20.79 6.20
N LYS A 63 -12.06 -21.53 5.13
CA LYS A 63 -12.35 -20.96 3.80
C LYS A 63 -13.77 -20.43 3.66
N CYS A 64 -14.70 -20.91 4.47
CA CYS A 64 -16.10 -20.47 4.47
C CYS A 64 -16.34 -19.23 5.33
N VAL A 65 -15.40 -18.89 6.19
CA VAL A 65 -15.49 -17.72 7.07
C VAL A 65 -14.67 -16.57 6.50
N PHE A 66 -15.16 -15.35 6.71
CA PHE A 66 -14.39 -14.15 6.42
C PHE A 66 -13.57 -13.79 7.66
N ASN A 67 -12.27 -13.60 7.48
CA ASN A 67 -11.37 -13.18 8.55
C ASN A 67 -11.17 -11.66 8.48
N GLU A 68 -11.51 -10.96 9.56
CA GLU A 68 -11.38 -9.50 9.65
C GLU A 68 -10.25 -9.15 10.63
N PRO A 69 -9.27 -8.30 10.23
CA PRO A 69 -8.21 -7.88 11.12
C PRO A 69 -8.79 -7.00 12.23
N ALA A 70 -8.81 -7.51 13.46
CA ALA A 70 -9.33 -6.77 14.61
C ALA A 70 -8.36 -5.70 15.12
N VAL A 71 -7.07 -6.02 15.20
CA VAL A 71 -6.05 -5.19 15.87
C VAL A 71 -4.66 -5.46 15.30
N TYR A 72 -3.79 -4.43 15.33
CA TYR A 72 -2.37 -4.59 15.05
C TYR A 72 -1.60 -4.62 16.36
N TYR A 73 -0.56 -5.47 16.43
CA TYR A 73 0.32 -5.53 17.59
C TYR A 73 1.76 -5.79 17.13
N CYS A 74 2.72 -5.45 18.00
CA CYS A 74 4.11 -5.82 17.79
C CYS A 74 4.41 -7.14 18.53
N SER A 75 4.94 -8.14 17.83
CA SER A 75 5.35 -9.43 18.42
C SER A 75 6.43 -9.30 19.50
N ASN A 76 7.28 -8.27 19.39
CA ASN A 76 8.43 -8.10 20.27
C ASN A 76 8.07 -7.44 21.62
N CYS A 77 7.20 -6.43 21.62
CA CYS A 77 6.78 -5.75 22.85
C CYS A 77 5.37 -6.13 23.32
N LEU A 78 4.61 -6.89 22.51
CA LEU A 78 3.23 -7.32 22.79
C LEU A 78 2.27 -6.15 23.08
N PHE A 79 2.57 -4.97 22.54
CA PHE A 79 1.67 -3.83 22.59
C PHE A 79 0.85 -3.70 21.32
N GLU A 80 -0.43 -3.37 21.54
CA GLU A 80 -1.34 -2.93 20.51
C GLU A 80 -0.85 -1.61 19.86
N VAL A 81 -0.96 -1.55 18.55
CA VAL A 81 -0.55 -0.43 17.71
C VAL A 81 -1.78 0.09 16.96
N PRO A 82 -2.16 1.38 17.12
CA PRO A 82 -3.28 1.95 16.38
C PRO A 82 -3.06 1.94 14.86
N SER A 83 -4.11 1.68 14.08
CA SER A 83 -4.05 1.64 12.60
C SER A 83 -3.53 2.93 11.95
N ALA A 84 -3.64 4.08 12.62
CA ALA A 84 -3.04 5.33 12.16
C ALA A 84 -1.50 5.28 12.23
N SER A 85 -0.97 4.80 13.36
CA SER A 85 0.48 4.65 13.58
C SER A 85 1.08 3.59 12.67
N VAL A 86 0.36 2.48 12.42
CA VAL A 86 0.76 1.45 11.46
C VAL A 86 1.01 2.05 10.06
N ARG A 87 0.12 2.93 9.60
CA ARG A 87 0.26 3.61 8.31
C ARG A 87 1.39 4.63 8.31
N SER A 88 1.52 5.46 9.35
CA SER A 88 2.55 6.51 9.39
C SER A 88 3.97 5.95 9.58
N GLU A 89 4.12 4.87 10.33
CA GLU A 89 5.41 4.21 10.62
C GLU A 89 5.75 3.10 9.62
N ASN A 90 4.93 2.90 8.58
CA ASN A 90 5.11 1.87 7.56
C ASN A 90 5.27 0.48 8.18
N ASN A 91 4.29 0.09 9.02
CA ASN A 91 4.21 -1.16 9.76
C ASN A 91 5.37 -1.41 10.76
N ARG A 92 6.06 -0.36 11.21
CA ARG A 92 7.11 -0.47 12.23
C ARG A 92 6.59 -0.15 13.62
N CYS A 93 7.15 -0.80 14.63
CA CYS A 93 6.86 -0.50 16.02
C CYS A 93 7.56 0.78 16.46
N GLY A 94 6.81 1.73 17.04
CA GLY A 94 7.35 2.98 17.59
C GLY A 94 8.16 2.83 18.89
N ARG A 95 8.32 1.61 19.42
CA ARG A 95 9.07 1.30 20.65
C ARG A 95 10.46 0.75 20.38
N ASN A 96 11.10 1.17 19.29
CA ASN A 96 12.44 0.76 18.90
C ASN A 96 12.65 -0.77 18.78
N CYS A 97 11.60 -1.53 18.43
CA CYS A 97 11.69 -2.97 18.24
C CYS A 97 12.28 -3.29 16.86
N TYR A 98 13.59 -3.13 16.71
CA TYR A 98 14.33 -3.46 15.50
C TYR A 98 14.90 -4.87 15.58
N GLU A 99 14.95 -5.56 14.44
CA GLU A 99 15.51 -6.91 14.33
C GLU A 99 16.93 -6.86 13.75
N CYS A 100 17.81 -7.69 14.29
CA CYS A 100 19.17 -7.82 13.81
C CYS A 100 19.19 -8.40 12.39
N PRO A 101 19.93 -7.80 11.44
CA PRO A 101 19.98 -8.29 10.06
C PRO A 101 20.70 -9.64 9.93
N ILE A 102 21.44 -10.09 10.94
CA ILE A 102 22.22 -11.34 10.92
C ILE A 102 21.43 -12.50 11.54
N CYS A 103 20.86 -12.30 12.72
CA CYS A 103 20.23 -13.37 13.50
C CYS A 103 18.77 -13.13 13.86
N THR A 104 18.15 -12.05 13.37
CA THR A 104 16.74 -11.65 13.62
C THR A 104 16.39 -11.36 15.08
N GLN A 105 17.36 -11.43 16.00
CA GLN A 105 17.17 -11.07 17.40
C GLN A 105 16.88 -9.58 17.56
N ILE A 106 16.03 -9.23 18.53
CA ILE A 106 15.72 -7.83 18.86
C ILE A 106 17.00 -7.08 19.25
N LEU A 107 17.21 -5.93 18.62
CA LEU A 107 18.32 -5.03 18.86
C LEU A 107 18.05 -4.14 20.09
N MET A 108 19.11 -3.83 20.82
CA MET A 108 19.07 -2.94 21.98
C MET A 108 19.69 -1.60 21.61
N VAL A 109 19.17 -0.51 22.20
CA VAL A 109 19.78 0.82 22.08
C VAL A 109 20.86 0.95 23.13
N VAL A 110 22.09 1.23 22.70
CA VAL A 110 23.25 1.42 23.57
C VAL A 110 23.66 2.89 23.52
N GLU A 111 24.01 3.45 24.68
CA GLU A 111 24.55 4.81 24.82
C GLU A 111 26.07 4.76 24.92
N GLY A 112 26.73 5.75 24.33
CA GLY A 112 28.16 6.00 24.52
C GLY A 112 28.56 7.36 23.98
N ASP A 113 29.86 7.57 23.86
CA ASP A 113 30.43 8.84 23.46
C ASP A 113 30.84 8.82 21.98
N SER A 114 30.43 9.84 21.21
CA SER A 114 30.90 10.06 19.84
C SER A 114 31.84 11.27 19.80
N LYS A 115 33.00 11.10 19.16
CA LYS A 115 34.00 12.14 18.97
C LYS A 115 33.84 12.71 17.56
N LYS A 116 33.14 13.83 17.43
CA LYS A 116 33.02 14.52 16.14
C LYS A 116 34.09 15.61 16.01
N PRO A 117 34.73 15.76 14.84
CA PRO A 117 35.62 16.88 14.59
C PRO A 117 34.83 18.19 14.62
N ASN A 118 35.35 19.21 15.31
CA ASN A 118 34.69 20.51 15.44
C ASN A 118 34.62 21.22 14.08
N SER A 119 33.43 21.27 13.47
CA SER A 119 33.21 21.88 12.14
C SER A 119 33.08 23.41 12.18
N LEU A 120 33.10 24.03 13.36
CA LEU A 120 33.04 25.49 13.52
C LEU A 120 34.19 25.98 14.40
N GLY A 121 35.22 26.56 13.78
CA GLY A 121 36.08 27.52 14.46
C GLY A 121 37.58 27.30 14.28
N HIS A 122 38.18 28.29 13.65
CA HIS A 122 39.60 28.59 13.65
C HIS A 122 40.19 28.50 15.08
N GLY A 123 41.14 27.60 15.30
CA GLY A 123 42.04 27.62 16.45
C GLY A 123 41.59 26.80 17.68
N THR A 124 42.42 25.82 18.02
CA THR A 124 42.40 24.92 19.20
C THR A 124 41.49 23.68 19.10
N SER A 125 42.15 22.53 19.21
CA SER A 125 41.65 21.17 19.03
C SER A 125 40.86 20.67 20.25
N ASP A 126 39.73 21.29 20.56
CA ASP A 126 38.81 20.75 21.57
C ASP A 126 37.82 19.80 20.88
N THR A 127 38.06 18.49 21.03
CA THR A 127 37.09 17.46 20.68
C THR A 127 35.89 17.58 21.62
N ILE A 128 34.75 18.03 21.09
CA ILE A 128 33.48 18.00 21.84
C ILE A 128 33.04 16.53 21.92
N ILE A 129 32.95 16.02 23.14
CA ILE A 129 32.38 14.70 23.42
C ILE A 129 30.87 14.87 23.48
N GLU A 130 30.16 14.35 22.48
CA GLU A 130 28.70 14.32 22.47
C GLU A 130 28.18 12.91 22.74
N LYS A 131 27.05 12.81 23.45
CA LYS A 131 26.35 11.54 23.63
C LYS A 131 25.83 11.02 22.30
N ALA A 132 26.06 9.75 22.02
CA ALA A 132 25.57 9.05 20.85
C ALA A 132 24.93 7.73 21.24
N TYR A 133 24.04 7.27 20.37
CA TYR A 133 23.31 6.03 20.56
C TYR A 133 23.43 5.17 19.30
N TRP A 134 23.45 3.85 19.45
CA TRP A 134 23.45 2.91 18.32
C TRP A 134 22.65 1.65 18.67
N LEU A 135 22.33 0.85 17.65
CA LEU A 135 21.69 -0.44 17.85
C LEU A 135 22.76 -1.53 17.98
N GLN A 136 22.62 -2.42 18.96
CA GLN A 136 23.50 -3.56 19.16
C GLN A 136 22.70 -4.86 19.36
N CYS A 137 23.17 -5.94 18.76
CA CYS A 137 22.65 -7.28 19.00
C CYS A 137 23.36 -7.94 20.19
N SER A 138 22.60 -8.49 21.14
CA SER A 138 23.16 -9.23 22.28
C SER A 138 23.66 -10.64 21.94
N VAL A 139 23.33 -11.16 20.75
CA VAL A 139 23.62 -12.56 20.37
C VAL A 139 24.83 -12.64 19.45
N CYS A 140 24.81 -11.94 18.31
CA CYS A 140 25.90 -11.96 17.34
C CYS A 140 26.83 -10.74 17.42
N SER A 141 26.63 -9.86 18.41
CA SER A 141 27.42 -8.64 18.63
C SER A 141 27.42 -7.61 17.50
N TRP A 142 26.55 -7.76 16.48
CA TRP A 142 26.40 -6.79 15.41
C TRP A 142 26.02 -5.41 15.93
N GLU A 143 26.65 -4.36 15.38
CA GLU A 143 26.35 -2.96 15.71
C GLU A 143 25.93 -2.15 14.48
N SER A 144 24.98 -1.22 14.65
CA SER A 144 24.60 -0.31 13.57
C SER A 144 25.71 0.66 13.16
N LYS A 145 26.75 0.80 13.99
CA LYS A 145 27.97 1.54 13.65
C LYS A 145 28.70 0.96 12.44
N GLU A 146 28.61 -0.35 12.21
CA GLU A 146 29.23 -1.02 11.06
C GLU A 146 28.68 -0.50 9.72
N ILE A 147 27.45 0.03 9.72
CA ILE A 147 26.81 0.66 8.56
C ILE A 147 26.76 2.19 8.67
N GLY A 148 27.52 2.77 9.61
CA GLY A 148 27.61 4.22 9.83
C GLY A 148 26.36 4.83 10.48
N TRP A 149 25.48 4.02 11.10
CA TRP A 149 24.30 4.53 11.78
C TRP A 149 24.59 4.80 13.26
N GLU A 150 24.70 6.09 13.58
CA GLU A 150 24.70 6.64 14.93
C GLU A 150 23.54 7.62 15.09
N PHE A 151 22.91 7.58 16.27
CA PHE A 151 21.74 8.36 16.61
C PHE A 151 22.08 9.41 17.66
N SER A 152 21.45 10.57 17.53
CA SER A 152 21.56 11.69 18.47
C SER A 152 20.77 11.48 19.76
N ARG A 153 19.67 10.71 19.66
CA ARG A 153 18.69 10.49 20.73
C ARG A 153 18.33 9.00 20.80
N PRO A 154 18.03 8.47 22.00
CA PRO A 154 17.65 7.06 22.17
C PRO A 154 16.21 6.78 21.71
N THR A 155 15.40 7.82 21.47
CA THR A 155 13.99 7.73 21.05
C THR A 155 13.80 8.29 19.64
N GLY A 156 12.67 7.96 19.01
CA GLY A 156 12.36 8.45 17.66
C GLY A 156 13.32 7.91 16.60
N LEU A 157 13.83 6.69 16.80
CA LEU A 157 14.82 6.08 15.90
C LEU A 157 14.29 5.94 14.47
N SER A 158 12.99 5.69 14.27
CA SER A 158 12.38 5.63 12.92
C SER A 158 12.63 6.90 12.11
N GLY A 159 12.52 8.08 12.74
CA GLY A 159 12.77 9.36 12.10
C GLY A 159 14.25 9.53 11.76
N GLN A 160 15.13 9.28 12.75
CA GLN A 160 16.58 9.38 12.56
C GLN A 160 17.09 8.41 11.47
N ILE A 161 16.60 7.18 11.43
CA ILE A 161 16.92 6.20 10.37
C ILE A 161 16.45 6.70 9.01
N SER A 162 15.31 7.39 8.92
CA SER A 162 14.82 7.91 7.64
C SER A 162 15.72 9.02 7.08
N GLU A 163 16.38 9.78 7.94
CA GLU A 163 17.38 10.79 7.56
C GLU A 163 18.73 10.17 7.17
N LEU A 164 19.14 9.10 7.88
CA LEU A 164 20.40 8.38 7.61
C LEU A 164 20.32 7.46 6.39
N LYS A 165 19.12 7.09 5.95
CA LYS A 165 18.93 6.21 4.80
C LYS A 165 19.37 6.90 3.52
N TYR A 166 20.12 6.16 2.72
CA TYR A 166 20.40 6.55 1.34
C TYR A 166 19.11 6.75 0.56
N PRO A 167 19.07 7.73 -0.36
CA PRO A 167 17.89 7.98 -1.17
C PRO A 167 17.57 6.76 -2.02
N ASP A 168 16.38 6.20 -1.82
CA ASP A 168 15.88 5.10 -2.63
C ASP A 168 15.45 5.63 -4.02
N LEU A 169 16.32 5.41 -5.00
CA LEU A 169 16.10 5.83 -6.38
C LEU A 169 14.88 5.14 -7.00
N GLN A 170 14.63 3.88 -6.66
CA GLN A 170 13.50 3.12 -7.19
C GLN A 170 12.19 3.66 -6.64
N LYS A 171 12.14 3.98 -5.34
CA LYS A 171 10.98 4.63 -4.73
C LYS A 171 10.68 5.98 -5.37
N LYS A 172 11.71 6.81 -5.60
CA LYS A 172 11.54 8.11 -6.29
C LYS A 172 11.00 7.95 -7.72
N GLU A 173 11.47 6.93 -8.44
CA GLU A 173 11.00 6.65 -9.78
C GLU A 173 9.56 6.14 -9.78
N PHE A 174 9.21 5.28 -8.83
CA PHE A 174 7.83 4.84 -8.63
C PHE A 174 6.90 6.02 -8.33
N GLU A 175 7.29 6.93 -7.44
CA GLU A 175 6.51 8.14 -7.13
C GLU A 175 6.28 9.01 -8.38
N ARG A 176 7.28 9.15 -9.25
CA ARG A 176 7.14 9.85 -10.54
C ARG A 176 6.15 9.17 -11.47
N LEU A 177 6.21 7.84 -11.58
CA LEU A 177 5.28 7.06 -12.38
C LEU A 177 3.84 7.20 -11.87
N VAL A 178 3.65 7.14 -10.56
CA VAL A 178 2.33 7.34 -9.93
C VAL A 178 1.78 8.72 -10.29
N THR A 179 2.55 9.79 -10.10
CA THR A 179 2.12 11.16 -10.46
C THR A 179 1.79 11.29 -11.95
N HIS A 180 2.58 10.66 -12.82
CA HIS A 180 2.34 10.68 -14.26
C HIS A 180 1.00 10.01 -14.63
N PHE A 181 0.74 8.81 -14.13
CA PHE A 181 -0.50 8.08 -14.43
C PHE A 181 -1.73 8.67 -13.75
N GLU A 182 -1.59 9.25 -12.56
CA GLU A 182 -2.67 10.01 -11.91
C GLU A 182 -3.09 11.21 -12.77
N THR A 183 -2.12 11.92 -13.36
CA THR A 183 -2.40 13.05 -14.27
C THR A 183 -3.16 12.59 -15.52
N ILE A 184 -2.74 11.48 -16.13
CA ILE A 184 -3.43 10.90 -17.29
C ILE A 184 -4.86 10.50 -16.93
N GLN A 185 -5.06 9.85 -15.78
CA GLN A 185 -6.38 9.41 -15.34
C GLN A 185 -7.30 10.61 -15.07
N GLN A 186 -6.80 11.66 -14.41
CA GLN A 186 -7.56 12.89 -14.18
C GLN A 186 -7.97 13.57 -15.50
N ASN A 187 -7.05 13.66 -16.46
CA ASN A 187 -7.36 14.21 -17.78
C ASN A 187 -8.45 13.40 -18.50
N SER A 188 -8.36 12.05 -18.48
CA SER A 188 -9.39 11.20 -19.09
C SER A 188 -10.78 11.35 -18.44
N LYS A 189 -10.82 11.58 -17.12
CA LYS A 189 -12.07 11.81 -16.38
C LYS A 189 -12.66 13.18 -16.76
N ASN A 190 -11.81 14.21 -16.81
CA ASN A 190 -12.22 15.55 -17.21
C ASN A 190 -12.75 15.57 -18.66
N GLU A 191 -12.09 14.87 -19.59
CA GLU A 191 -12.58 14.72 -20.96
C GLU A 191 -13.92 13.98 -21.02
N ALA A 192 -14.08 12.90 -20.26
CA ALA A 192 -15.35 12.17 -20.18
C ALA A 192 -16.48 13.06 -19.63
N ASP A 193 -16.21 13.84 -18.58
CA ASP A 193 -17.19 14.76 -17.97
C ASP A 193 -17.57 15.90 -18.91
N ILE A 194 -16.62 16.49 -19.64
CA ILE A 194 -16.89 17.51 -20.68
C ILE A 194 -17.80 16.93 -21.76
N ASN A 195 -17.49 15.73 -22.26
CA ASN A 195 -18.31 15.06 -23.27
C ASN A 195 -19.73 14.74 -22.74
N LEU A 196 -19.86 14.44 -21.46
CA LEU A 196 -21.14 14.15 -20.80
C LEU A 196 -21.99 15.43 -20.67
N LEU A 197 -21.37 16.55 -20.30
CA LEU A 197 -22.02 17.88 -20.25
C LEU A 197 -22.46 18.35 -21.64
N ASP A 198 -21.63 18.16 -22.66
CA ASP A 198 -21.99 18.48 -24.05
C ASP A 198 -23.20 17.66 -24.50
N ARG A 199 -23.21 16.35 -24.24
CA ARG A 199 -24.34 15.47 -24.58
C ARG A 199 -25.63 15.88 -23.89
N GLN A 200 -25.57 16.32 -22.63
CA GLN A 200 -26.72 16.88 -21.91
C GLN A 200 -27.17 18.23 -22.48
N GLY A 201 -26.25 19.10 -22.90
CA GLY A 201 -26.54 20.37 -23.57
C GLY A 201 -27.25 20.20 -24.91
N TYR A 202 -26.83 19.21 -25.72
CA TYR A 202 -27.49 18.85 -26.98
C TYR A 202 -28.92 18.30 -26.76
N LEU A 203 -29.12 17.43 -25.76
CA LEU A 203 -30.46 16.90 -25.42
C LEU A 203 -31.41 18.00 -24.89
N LYS A 204 -30.90 18.97 -24.12
CA LYS A 204 -31.69 20.11 -23.62
C LYS A 204 -32.13 21.04 -24.76
N LYS A 205 -31.30 21.22 -25.80
CA LYS A 205 -31.66 21.95 -27.03
C LYS A 205 -32.69 21.21 -27.88
N GLN A 206 -32.64 19.87 -27.96
CA GLN A 206 -33.65 19.07 -28.69
C GLN A 206 -35.02 19.09 -27.99
N ARG A 207 -35.08 19.11 -26.65
CA ARG A 207 -36.35 19.25 -25.91
C ARG A 207 -37.09 20.57 -26.17
N LEU A 208 -36.35 21.62 -26.51
CA LEU A 208 -36.91 22.94 -26.86
C LEU A 208 -37.32 23.06 -28.33
N GLN A 209 -36.85 22.17 -29.23
CA GLN A 209 -37.22 22.16 -30.65
C GLN A 209 -38.38 21.23 -31.00
N GLY A 210 -38.83 20.37 -30.06
CA GLY A 210 -39.97 19.45 -30.26
C GLY A 210 -41.36 20.08 -30.10
N TYR A 211 -41.47 21.34 -29.65
CA TYR A 211 -42.73 22.09 -29.60
C TYR A 211 -42.70 23.21 -30.62
N GLY A 212 -43.12 22.91 -31.84
CA GLY A 212 -43.38 23.92 -32.85
C GLY A 212 -44.71 23.66 -33.53
N PHE A 213 -45.83 24.07 -32.93
CA PHE A 213 -46.99 24.56 -33.68
C PHE A 213 -48.04 25.22 -32.76
N GLY A 214 -48.28 26.52 -32.94
CA GLY A 214 -49.50 27.18 -32.48
C GLY A 214 -49.31 28.50 -31.74
N SER A 215 -49.47 29.60 -32.49
CA SER A 215 -49.98 30.91 -32.06
C SER A 215 -48.97 32.02 -31.76
N ARG A 216 -49.14 33.07 -32.56
CA ARG A 216 -48.58 34.42 -32.48
C ARG A 216 -48.80 35.05 -31.10
N LEU A 217 -47.79 35.73 -30.57
CA LEU A 217 -47.78 37.06 -29.93
C LEU A 217 -46.65 37.16 -28.90
N PHE A 218 -46.03 38.34 -28.81
CA PHE A 218 -44.84 38.71 -28.02
C PHE A 218 -43.52 38.14 -28.58
N GLY A 219 -42.50 38.92 -28.91
CA GLY A 219 -42.19 40.31 -28.63
C GLY A 219 -40.67 40.38 -28.78
N THR A 220 -40.21 41.24 -29.68
CA THR A 220 -38.79 41.44 -30.02
C THR A 220 -37.96 41.73 -28.77
N ASN A 221 -37.25 40.75 -28.20
CA ASN A 221 -36.13 40.97 -27.27
C ASN A 221 -35.19 39.75 -27.06
N ILE A 222 -35.24 38.71 -27.91
CA ILE A 222 -34.34 37.52 -27.82
C ILE A 222 -33.37 37.46 -29.03
N SER A 223 -32.88 38.61 -29.50
CA SER A 223 -31.74 38.65 -30.45
C SER A 223 -30.50 39.36 -29.89
N LYS A 224 -30.55 39.85 -28.64
CA LYS A 224 -29.38 40.46 -27.99
C LYS A 224 -28.65 39.53 -27.01
N GLN A 225 -29.32 38.50 -26.48
CA GLN A 225 -28.68 37.53 -25.57
C GLN A 225 -27.98 36.35 -26.27
N VAL A 226 -28.30 36.05 -27.53
CA VAL A 226 -27.61 34.98 -28.27
C VAL A 226 -26.26 35.44 -28.83
N ASN A 227 -26.11 36.73 -29.17
CA ASN A 227 -24.82 37.29 -29.58
C ASN A 227 -23.89 37.53 -28.38
N ALA A 228 -24.43 37.89 -27.20
CA ALA A 228 -23.64 38.02 -25.98
C ALA A 228 -23.06 36.69 -25.45
N MET A 229 -23.61 35.54 -25.85
CA MET A 229 -23.02 34.22 -25.57
C MET A 229 -22.03 33.74 -26.66
N LYS A 230 -21.97 34.42 -27.80
CA LYS A 230 -20.98 34.16 -28.85
C LYS A 230 -19.66 34.86 -28.55
N ASP A 231 -19.73 36.04 -27.93
CA ASP A 231 -18.55 36.85 -27.59
C ASP A 231 -17.81 36.37 -26.32
N ILE A 232 -18.45 35.57 -25.44
CA ILE A 232 -17.75 34.89 -24.33
C ILE A 232 -16.95 33.68 -24.85
N LYS A 233 -17.30 33.14 -26.03
CA LYS A 233 -16.58 32.02 -26.63
C LYS A 233 -15.29 32.45 -27.32
N GLU A 234 -15.18 33.71 -27.74
CA GLU A 234 -13.95 34.25 -28.37
C GLU A 234 -12.95 34.84 -27.35
N GLY A 235 -13.34 35.01 -26.08
CA GLY A 235 -12.48 35.57 -25.02
C GLY A 235 -11.73 34.56 -24.15
N LEU A 236 -11.89 33.26 -24.39
CA LEU A 236 -11.17 32.18 -23.68
C LEU A 236 -10.14 31.45 -24.55
N ASP A 237 -9.94 31.89 -25.80
CA ASP A 237 -8.98 31.28 -26.73
C ASP A 237 -7.54 31.83 -26.59
N ASP A 238 -7.31 32.87 -25.76
CA ASP A 238 -6.00 33.52 -25.58
C ASP A 238 -5.21 33.11 -24.33
N SER A 239 -5.66 32.09 -23.60
CA SER A 239 -4.81 31.38 -22.63
C SER A 239 -4.54 29.95 -23.07
N LYS A 240 -4.05 29.80 -24.31
CA LYS A 240 -3.15 28.70 -24.64
C LYS A 240 -1.86 28.88 -23.83
N THR A 241 -1.91 28.58 -22.54
CA THR A 241 -0.73 28.03 -21.86
C THR A 241 -0.46 26.75 -22.61
N SER A 242 0.58 26.79 -23.45
CA SER A 242 1.08 25.70 -24.27
C SER A 242 0.62 24.34 -23.75
N LEU A 243 -0.40 23.78 -24.41
CA LEU A 243 -0.72 22.37 -24.34
C LEU A 243 0.49 21.66 -24.96
N GLY A 244 1.53 21.48 -24.15
CA GLY A 244 2.74 20.80 -24.54
C GLY A 244 2.33 19.41 -25.00
N SER A 245 2.58 19.12 -26.27
CA SER A 245 2.35 17.83 -26.91
C SER A 245 2.66 16.69 -25.95
N LEU A 246 1.60 16.04 -25.46
CA LEU A 246 1.62 15.02 -24.41
C LEU A 246 1.88 13.61 -24.97
N ASP A 247 2.44 13.52 -26.18
CA ASP A 247 2.89 12.28 -26.82
C ASP A 247 4.35 11.95 -26.50
N LYS A 248 5.00 12.69 -25.58
CA LYS A 248 6.36 12.35 -25.19
C LYS A 248 6.32 11.08 -24.34
N PRO A 249 6.93 9.97 -24.79
CA PRO A 249 6.99 8.76 -23.97
C PRO A 249 7.65 9.08 -22.64
N TYR A 250 7.11 8.53 -21.55
CA TYR A 250 7.73 8.63 -20.23
C TYR A 250 9.19 8.20 -20.36
N LYS A 251 10.11 9.15 -20.15
CA LYS A 251 11.54 8.87 -20.24
C LYS A 251 11.99 8.31 -18.90
N ALA A 252 11.93 6.99 -18.78
CA ALA A 252 12.44 6.28 -17.62
C ALA A 252 13.91 6.65 -17.36
N ILE A 253 14.25 6.85 -16.10
CA ILE A 253 15.66 6.87 -15.71
C ILE A 253 16.12 5.42 -15.68
N THR A 254 16.94 5.06 -16.68
CA THR A 254 17.65 3.79 -16.69
C THR A 254 18.64 3.81 -15.54
N CYS A 255 18.30 3.15 -14.44
CA CYS A 255 19.29 2.80 -13.41
C CYS A 255 20.20 1.73 -14.03
N LEU A 256 21.41 2.12 -14.41
CA LEU A 256 22.39 1.14 -14.88
C LEU A 256 22.80 0.26 -13.67
N PRO A 257 23.13 -1.02 -13.89
CA PRO A 257 23.55 -1.93 -12.82
C PRO A 257 24.77 -1.41 -12.04
N GLU A 258 25.56 -0.51 -12.62
CA GLU A 258 26.76 0.05 -12.01
C GLU A 258 26.44 0.98 -10.82
N ASP A 259 25.25 1.60 -10.77
CA ASP A 259 24.83 2.42 -9.61
C ASP A 259 24.47 1.56 -8.38
N SER A 260 24.17 0.27 -8.61
CA SER A 260 23.95 -0.73 -7.54
C SER A 260 25.23 -1.36 -7.01
N SER A 261 26.38 -1.15 -7.68
CA SER A 261 27.67 -1.71 -7.24
C SER A 261 28.21 -1.06 -5.96
N SER A 262 27.63 0.06 -5.53
CA SER A 262 27.90 0.64 -4.21
C SER A 262 27.29 -0.17 -3.05
N MET A 263 26.40 -1.15 -3.30
CA MET A 263 25.86 -2.07 -2.28
C MET A 263 26.66 -3.38 -2.14
N VAL A 264 27.65 -3.65 -2.99
CA VAL A 264 28.39 -4.94 -2.98
C VAL A 264 29.69 -4.87 -2.18
N HIS A 265 30.07 -3.72 -1.63
CA HIS A 265 31.36 -3.60 -0.92
C HIS A 265 31.38 -4.14 0.53
N LEU A 266 30.32 -4.79 1.00
CA LEU A 266 30.22 -5.34 2.36
C LEU A 266 30.42 -6.86 2.48
N SER A 267 30.77 -7.56 1.38
CA SER A 267 31.05 -9.00 1.39
C SER A 267 32.54 -9.36 1.19
N GLN A 268 33.46 -8.39 1.28
CA GLN A 268 34.90 -8.64 1.14
C GLN A 268 35.74 -7.91 2.19
N LEU A 269 35.52 -8.21 3.48
CA LEU A 269 36.50 -7.99 4.55
C LEU A 269 36.42 -9.15 5.55
N SER A 270 36.68 -10.36 5.09
CA SER A 270 37.03 -11.49 5.96
C SER A 270 37.87 -12.49 5.20
N ASP A 271 39.08 -12.10 4.78
CA ASP A 271 40.16 -13.02 4.47
C ASP A 271 41.50 -12.27 4.45
N GLY A 272 42.37 -12.59 5.42
CA GLY A 272 43.80 -12.27 5.39
C GLY A 272 44.26 -11.12 6.30
N ASP A 273 44.67 -11.43 7.53
CA ASP A 273 46.10 -11.60 7.80
C ASP A 273 46.32 -12.29 9.16
N SER A 274 46.93 -13.48 9.10
CA SER A 274 47.57 -14.14 10.23
C SER A 274 49.06 -14.06 9.97
N GLY A 275 49.72 -13.12 10.64
CA GLY A 275 51.17 -12.98 10.75
C GLY A 275 51.52 -12.54 12.16
#